data_AF-A0A7X7Q7A0-F1
#
_entry.id   AF-A0A7X7Q7A0-F1
#
_cell.length_a   1.000
_cell.length_b   1.000
_cell.length_c   1.000
_cell.angle_alpha   90.00
_cell.angle_beta   90.00
_cell.angle_gamma   90.00
#
_symmetry.space_group_name_H-M   'P 1'
#
loop_
_entity.id
_entity.type
_entity.pdbx_description
1 polymer ?
#
loop_
_entity_poly.entity_id
_entity_poly.type
_entity_poly.pdbx_seq_one_letter_code
_entity_poly.pdbx_strand_id
1 'polypeptide(L)'
;WRFLPRTVVGSLRSAWRLERARLERLGKPVWSVHNDVLNAWAISVVLYAVLLGVFGLSIAPYLVIQAIFGFSLLEVVNYLEHYGLLRQKTAKGRYERCSPAHSWNSDHLVTNIFLYHLQRHSDHHANPTRRYQTLRSMEVSPQLPAGYVTMITLAYIPPLWRKVMDHRVLDHYDGDITRVNIEPRRREKILARYGASDPAAAEGK
;
A
#
# COMPACT_ATOMS: atom_id res chain seq x y z
N TRP A 1 7.83 -3.27 11.75
CA TRP A 1 7.50 -4.66 12.11
C TRP A 1 6.00 -4.95 12.18
N ARG A 2 5.14 -4.21 12.92
CA ARG A 2 3.69 -4.51 13.01
C ARG A 2 2.89 -4.40 11.69
N PHE A 3 3.42 -3.66 10.71
CA PHE A 3 2.75 -3.43 9.44
C PHE A 3 2.55 -4.71 8.63
N LEU A 4 3.63 -5.48 8.38
CA LEU A 4 3.65 -6.64 7.49
C LEU A 4 2.63 -7.75 7.86
N PRO A 5 2.59 -8.27 9.10
CA PRO A 5 1.61 -9.31 9.44
C PRO A 5 0.17 -8.78 9.38
N ARG A 6 -0.05 -7.51 9.76
CA ARG A 6 -1.38 -6.88 9.73
C ARG A 6 -1.88 -6.72 8.29
N THR A 7 -1.02 -6.27 7.38
CA THR A 7 -1.40 -6.06 5.98
C THR A 7 -1.62 -7.38 5.27
N VAL A 8 -0.76 -8.39 5.43
CA VAL A 8 -0.92 -9.70 4.77
C VAL A 8 -2.24 -10.37 5.17
N VAL A 9 -2.50 -10.49 6.48
CA VAL A 9 -3.74 -11.11 6.97
C VAL A 9 -4.96 -10.23 6.64
N GLY A 10 -4.80 -8.91 6.74
CA GLY A 10 -5.84 -7.92 6.43
C GLY A 10 -6.25 -7.96 4.96
N SER A 11 -5.29 -8.05 4.04
CA SER A 11 -5.47 -8.10 2.60
C SER A 11 -6.21 -9.38 2.19
N LEU A 12 -5.85 -10.54 2.75
CA LEU A 12 -6.59 -11.79 2.50
C LEU A 12 -8.05 -11.71 2.94
N ARG A 13 -8.30 -11.22 4.15
CA ARG A 13 -9.67 -11.04 4.69
C ARG A 13 -10.45 -10.02 3.88
N SER A 14 -9.80 -8.91 3.49
CA SER A 14 -10.44 -7.84 2.74
C SER A 14 -10.79 -8.29 1.33
N ALA A 15 -9.87 -8.98 0.63
CA ALA A 15 -10.09 -9.53 -0.70
C ALA A 15 -11.29 -10.48 -0.69
N TRP A 16 -11.33 -11.44 0.24
CA TRP A 16 -12.46 -12.35 0.36
C TRP A 16 -13.79 -11.64 0.62
N ARG A 17 -13.82 -10.68 1.54
CA ARG A 17 -15.03 -9.90 1.86
C ARG A 17 -15.53 -9.09 0.67
N LEU A 18 -14.63 -8.39 -0.02
CA LEU A 18 -14.96 -7.56 -1.18
C LEU A 18 -15.50 -8.41 -2.33
N GLU A 19 -14.85 -9.55 -2.58
CA GLU A 19 -15.25 -10.45 -3.66
C GLU A 19 -16.58 -11.13 -3.37
N ARG A 20 -16.78 -11.59 -2.13
CA ARG A 20 -18.09 -12.07 -1.68
C ARG A 20 -19.18 -11.02 -1.89
N ALA A 21 -18.95 -9.77 -1.50
CA ALA A 21 -19.92 -8.69 -1.70
C ALA A 21 -20.15 -8.33 -3.18
N ARG A 22 -19.16 -8.54 -4.06
CA ARG A 22 -19.33 -8.42 -5.51
C ARG A 22 -20.26 -9.52 -6.03
N LEU A 23 -20.00 -10.78 -5.67
CA LEU A 23 -20.79 -11.93 -6.12
C LEU A 23 -22.22 -11.90 -5.60
N GLU A 24 -22.43 -11.51 -4.35
CA GLU A 24 -23.77 -11.32 -3.77
C GLU A 24 -24.58 -10.28 -4.56
N ARG A 25 -23.96 -9.15 -4.93
CA ARG A 25 -24.61 -8.14 -5.79
C ARG A 25 -24.91 -8.63 -7.21
N LEU A 26 -24.16 -9.61 -7.70
CA LEU A 26 -24.37 -10.24 -9.00
C LEU A 26 -25.30 -11.46 -8.93
N GLY A 27 -25.81 -11.82 -7.75
CA GLY A 27 -26.65 -13.01 -7.54
C GLY A 27 -25.91 -14.33 -7.79
N LYS A 28 -24.57 -14.35 -7.64
CA LYS A 28 -23.74 -15.53 -7.91
C LYS A 28 -23.26 -16.19 -6.61
N PRO A 29 -23.11 -17.53 -6.59
CA PRO A 29 -22.56 -18.24 -5.44
C PRO A 29 -21.07 -17.90 -5.23
N VAL A 30 -20.68 -17.73 -3.96
CA VAL A 30 -19.30 -17.39 -3.57
C VAL A 30 -18.30 -18.50 -3.94
N TRP A 31 -18.71 -19.76 -3.83
CA TRP A 31 -17.93 -20.92 -4.26
C TRP A 31 -18.28 -21.25 -5.72
N SER A 32 -17.68 -20.50 -6.65
CA SER A 32 -17.88 -20.74 -8.08
C SER A 32 -16.71 -20.24 -8.91
N VAL A 33 -16.69 -20.62 -10.19
CA VAL A 33 -15.74 -20.12 -11.20
C VAL A 33 -15.84 -18.62 -11.46
N HIS A 34 -16.86 -17.95 -10.92
CA HIS A 34 -16.97 -16.50 -11.00
C HIS A 34 -16.19 -15.78 -9.90
N ASN A 35 -15.68 -16.52 -8.91
CA ASN A 35 -14.91 -15.94 -7.82
C ASN A 35 -13.45 -15.72 -8.24
N ASP A 36 -13.08 -14.46 -8.42
CA ASP A 36 -11.76 -14.09 -8.93
C ASP A 36 -10.64 -14.44 -7.94
N VAL A 37 -10.93 -14.46 -6.64
CA VAL A 37 -9.97 -14.89 -5.60
C VAL A 37 -9.70 -16.39 -5.71
N LEU A 38 -10.74 -17.21 -5.87
CA LEU A 38 -10.58 -18.66 -6.03
C LEU A 38 -9.85 -19.00 -7.34
N ASN A 39 -10.18 -18.32 -8.44
CA ASN A 39 -9.48 -18.48 -9.70
C ASN A 39 -7.99 -18.16 -9.57
N ALA A 40 -7.64 -17.04 -8.92
CA ALA A 40 -6.24 -16.64 -8.73
C ALA A 40 -5.45 -17.68 -7.91
N TRP A 41 -6.06 -18.25 -6.86
CA TRP A 41 -5.46 -19.32 -6.06
C TRP A 41 -5.31 -20.62 -6.87
N ALA A 42 -6.34 -21.00 -7.64
CA ALA A 42 -6.29 -22.19 -8.48
C ALA A 42 -5.19 -22.09 -9.54
N ILE A 43 -5.07 -20.96 -10.22
CA ILE A 43 -4.01 -20.70 -11.21
C ILE A 43 -2.62 -20.82 -10.55
N SER A 44 -2.46 -20.28 -9.35
CA SER A 44 -1.19 -20.36 -8.61
C SER A 44 -0.82 -21.79 -8.24
N VAL A 45 -1.79 -22.59 -7.78
CA VAL A 45 -1.61 -24.02 -7.49
C VAL A 45 -1.23 -24.79 -8.74
N VAL A 46 -1.93 -24.58 -9.85
CA VAL A 46 -1.63 -25.23 -11.14
C VAL A 46 -0.23 -24.86 -11.62
N LEU A 47 0.13 -23.57 -11.57
CA LEU A 47 1.46 -23.11 -11.93
C LEU A 47 2.54 -23.82 -11.10
N TYR A 48 2.38 -23.87 -9.78
CA TYR A 48 3.37 -24.49 -8.89
C TYR A 48 3.43 -26.00 -9.10
N ALA A 49 2.30 -26.66 -9.32
CA ALA A 49 2.25 -28.08 -9.63
C ALA A 49 2.97 -28.40 -10.94
N VAL A 50 2.79 -27.57 -11.99
CA VAL A 50 3.51 -27.71 -13.25
C VAL A 50 5.02 -27.53 -13.06
N LEU A 51 5.44 -26.49 -12.33
CA LEU A 51 6.86 -26.26 -12.06
C LEU A 51 7.49 -27.42 -11.28
N LEU A 52 6.81 -27.93 -10.25
CA LEU A 52 7.27 -29.09 -9.49
C LEU A 52 7.28 -30.38 -10.33
N GLY A 53 6.33 -30.55 -11.24
CA GLY A 53 6.28 -31.69 -12.16
C GLY A 53 7.41 -31.66 -13.19
N VAL A 54 7.77 -30.48 -13.71
CA VAL A 54 8.81 -30.31 -14.73
C VAL A 54 10.23 -30.33 -14.13
N PHE A 55 10.43 -29.63 -13.01
CA PHE A 55 11.76 -29.42 -12.43
C PHE A 55 12.03 -30.28 -11.18
N GLY A 56 11.04 -31.02 -10.70
CA GLY A 56 11.13 -31.88 -9.53
C GLY A 56 10.90 -31.14 -8.20
N LEU A 57 10.80 -31.90 -7.11
CA LEU A 57 10.57 -31.37 -5.76
C LEU A 57 11.76 -30.55 -5.22
N SER A 58 12.94 -30.66 -5.81
CA SER A 58 14.14 -29.92 -5.39
C SER A 58 13.97 -28.40 -5.51
N ILE A 59 13.09 -27.92 -6.39
CA ILE A 59 12.81 -26.49 -6.54
C ILE A 59 11.81 -25.94 -5.51
N ALA A 60 11.13 -26.79 -4.74
CA ALA A 60 10.08 -26.37 -3.80
C ALA A 60 10.54 -25.29 -2.80
N PRO A 61 11.74 -25.38 -2.17
CA PRO A 61 12.22 -24.33 -1.28
C PRO A 61 12.37 -22.97 -1.98
N TYR A 62 12.82 -22.97 -3.25
CA TYR A 62 12.99 -21.76 -4.04
C TYR A 62 11.65 -21.10 -4.37
N LEU A 63 10.62 -21.90 -4.69
CA LEU A 63 9.26 -21.39 -4.92
C LEU A 63 8.69 -20.73 -3.66
N VAL A 64 8.87 -21.36 -2.49
CA VAL A 64 8.41 -20.79 -1.22
C VAL A 64 9.14 -19.49 -0.88
N ILE A 65 10.47 -19.48 -1.02
CA ILE A 65 11.28 -18.28 -0.77
C ILE A 65 10.87 -17.15 -1.73
N GLN A 66 10.70 -17.45 -3.02
CA GLN A 66 10.26 -16.49 -4.03
C GLN A 66 8.88 -15.92 -3.69
N ALA A 67 7.91 -16.76 -3.29
CA ALA A 67 6.58 -16.32 -2.91
C ALA A 67 6.63 -15.34 -1.72
N ILE A 68 7.39 -15.72 -0.68
CA ILE A 68 7.58 -14.89 0.52
C ILE A 68 8.22 -13.57 0.18
N PHE A 69 9.29 -13.60 -0.61
CA PHE A 69 9.97 -12.40 -1.06
C PHE A 69 9.06 -11.51 -1.90
N GLY A 70 8.30 -12.10 -2.83
CA GLY A 70 7.40 -11.39 -3.74
C GLY A 70 6.32 -10.60 -3.01
N PHE A 71 5.55 -11.24 -2.12
CA PHE A 71 4.51 -10.51 -1.39
C PHE A 71 5.13 -9.53 -0.38
N SER A 72 6.27 -9.87 0.24
CA SER A 72 6.92 -8.98 1.21
C SER A 72 7.43 -7.70 0.53
N LEU A 73 8.02 -7.83 -0.66
CA LEU A 73 8.46 -6.69 -1.47
C LEU A 73 7.29 -5.80 -1.85
N LEU A 74 6.17 -6.39 -2.30
CA LEU A 74 4.94 -5.66 -2.62
C LEU A 74 4.42 -4.88 -1.41
N GLU A 75 4.39 -5.50 -0.23
CA GLU A 75 3.91 -4.84 0.99
C GLU A 75 4.86 -3.75 1.50
N VAL A 76 6.17 -3.87 1.28
CA VAL A 76 7.11 -2.80 1.61
C VAL A 76 6.96 -1.62 0.68
N VAL A 77 6.73 -1.87 -0.61
CA VAL A 77 6.40 -0.82 -1.58
C VAL A 77 5.09 -0.12 -1.20
N ASN A 78 4.05 -0.88 -0.87
CA ASN A 78 2.79 -0.33 -0.37
C ASN A 78 3.00 0.51 0.92
N TYR A 79 3.86 0.06 1.83
CA TYR A 79 4.19 0.78 3.05
C TYR A 79 4.86 2.13 2.78
N LEU A 80 5.88 2.17 1.92
CA LEU A 80 6.61 3.40 1.62
C LEU A 80 5.79 4.37 0.78
N GLU A 81 5.01 3.88 -0.19
CA GLU A 81 4.15 4.71 -1.06
C GLU A 81 3.00 5.37 -0.29
N HIS A 82 2.54 4.78 0.81
CA HIS A 82 1.43 5.33 1.60
C HIS A 82 1.84 5.73 3.02
N TYR A 83 3.14 5.89 3.26
CA TYR A 83 3.64 6.17 4.60
C TYR A 83 3.12 7.50 5.15
N GLY A 84 2.38 7.45 6.27
CA GLY A 84 1.91 8.64 6.99
C GLY A 84 0.79 9.43 6.32
N LEU A 85 0.39 9.05 5.10
CA LEU A 85 -0.64 9.75 4.34
C LEU A 85 -2.03 9.20 4.66
N LEU A 86 -3.01 10.09 4.81
CA LEU A 86 -4.41 9.76 5.10
C LEU A 86 -5.36 10.62 4.26
N ARG A 87 -6.37 9.97 3.65
CA ARG A 87 -7.51 10.68 3.05
C ARG A 87 -8.38 11.25 4.16
N GLN A 88 -8.70 12.54 4.07
CA GLN A 88 -9.58 13.17 5.05
C GLN A 88 -11.04 12.82 4.76
N LYS A 89 -11.88 12.98 5.79
CA LYS A 89 -13.33 12.93 5.62
C LYS A 89 -13.86 14.33 5.36
N THR A 90 -14.71 14.43 4.35
CA THR A 90 -15.51 15.64 4.10
C THR A 90 -16.49 15.89 5.26
N ALA A 91 -17.03 17.11 5.37
CA ALA A 91 -18.07 17.45 6.34
C ALA A 91 -19.32 16.54 6.28
N LYS A 92 -19.51 15.81 5.16
CA LYS A 92 -20.58 14.81 4.99
C LYS A 92 -20.16 13.40 5.43
N GLY A 93 -19.04 13.24 6.12
CA GLY A 93 -18.50 11.97 6.63
C GLY A 93 -17.89 11.05 5.58
N ARG A 94 -17.94 11.41 4.28
CA ARG A 94 -17.37 10.62 3.19
C ARG A 94 -15.90 10.96 2.99
N TYR A 95 -15.07 9.96 2.71
CA TYR A 95 -13.67 10.18 2.35
C TYR A 95 -13.53 10.99 1.05
N GLU A 96 -12.59 11.94 1.03
CA GLU A 96 -12.20 12.72 -0.15
C GLU A 96 -11.80 11.82 -1.31
N ARG A 97 -11.96 12.26 -2.56
CA ARG A 97 -11.53 11.46 -3.72
C ARG A 97 -10.01 11.18 -3.64
N CYS A 98 -9.59 9.98 -4.05
CA CYS A 98 -8.17 9.68 -4.16
C CYS A 98 -7.52 10.66 -5.16
N SER A 99 -6.33 11.14 -4.79
CA SER A 99 -5.60 12.18 -5.51
C SER A 99 -4.09 11.91 -5.36
N PRO A 100 -3.25 12.53 -6.19
CA PRO A 100 -1.80 12.31 -6.13
C PRO A 100 -1.17 12.69 -4.79
N ALA A 101 -1.80 13.54 -3.98
CA ALA A 101 -1.36 13.88 -2.63
C ALA A 101 -1.44 12.71 -1.64
N HIS A 102 -2.17 11.64 -1.97
CA HIS A 102 -2.41 10.50 -1.09
C HIS A 102 -1.40 9.35 -1.27
N SER A 103 -0.32 9.59 -2.02
CA SER A 103 0.78 8.65 -2.18
C SER A 103 2.10 9.36 -2.48
N TRP A 104 3.20 8.75 -2.03
CA TRP A 104 4.55 9.15 -2.37
C TRP A 104 4.90 8.70 -3.80
N ASN A 105 5.55 9.60 -4.54
CA ASN A 105 6.07 9.37 -5.88
C ASN A 105 7.60 9.27 -5.84
N SER A 106 8.24 8.81 -6.90
CA SER A 106 9.70 8.90 -7.01
C SER A 106 10.12 9.10 -8.46
N ASP A 107 10.61 10.27 -8.81
CA ASP A 107 11.01 10.55 -10.20
C ASP A 107 12.48 10.17 -10.51
N HIS A 108 12.96 9.02 -10.05
CA HIS A 108 14.33 8.57 -10.28
C HIS A 108 14.48 7.75 -11.57
N LEU A 109 15.08 8.35 -12.60
CA LEU A 109 15.21 7.80 -13.96
C LEU A 109 15.62 6.32 -14.04
N VAL A 110 16.68 5.92 -13.34
CA VAL A 110 17.20 4.53 -13.39
C VAL A 110 16.17 3.55 -12.86
N THR A 111 15.56 3.86 -11.72
CA THR A 111 14.55 2.99 -11.12
C THR A 111 13.24 3.01 -11.92
N ASN A 112 12.87 4.13 -12.53
CA ASN A 112 11.76 4.21 -13.47
C ASN A 112 11.96 3.33 -14.71
N ILE A 113 13.18 3.14 -15.19
CA ILE A 113 13.43 2.22 -16.31
C ILE A 113 13.33 0.76 -15.84
N PHE A 114 13.94 0.41 -14.70
CA PHE A 114 13.98 -0.98 -14.21
C PHE A 114 12.65 -1.49 -13.64
N LEU A 115 11.88 -0.63 -12.99
CA LEU A 115 10.58 -1.00 -12.41
C LEU A 115 9.42 -0.72 -13.35
N TYR A 116 9.67 -0.46 -14.63
CA TYR A 116 8.67 -0.01 -15.61
C TYR A 116 7.82 1.09 -14.99
N HIS A 117 8.39 2.27 -14.75
CA HIS A 117 7.90 3.52 -14.17
C HIS A 117 7.01 3.43 -12.90
N LEU A 118 7.03 2.31 -12.17
CA LEU A 118 6.16 2.04 -11.01
C LEU A 118 6.01 3.26 -10.08
N GLN A 119 7.05 4.08 -10.06
CA GLN A 119 7.21 5.28 -9.28
C GLN A 119 6.30 6.46 -9.65
N ARG A 120 5.51 6.40 -10.73
CA ARG A 120 4.41 7.35 -11.05
C ARG A 120 3.07 6.95 -10.39
N HIS A 121 3.18 6.26 -9.26
CA HIS A 121 2.11 5.64 -8.50
C HIS A 121 0.95 6.60 -8.20
N SER A 122 1.28 7.86 -7.91
CA SER A 122 0.30 8.88 -7.52
C SER A 122 -0.70 9.23 -8.63
N ASP A 123 -0.26 9.27 -9.88
CA ASP A 123 -1.18 9.48 -11.01
C ASP A 123 -1.95 8.20 -11.34
N HIS A 124 -1.35 7.02 -11.18
CA HIS A 124 -2.06 5.75 -11.35
C HIS A 124 -3.21 5.60 -10.34
N HIS A 125 -2.99 5.97 -9.07
CA HIS A 125 -4.04 5.95 -8.05
C HIS A 125 -5.13 7.00 -8.27
N ALA A 126 -4.77 8.17 -8.81
CA ALA A 126 -5.74 9.21 -9.16
C ALA A 126 -6.55 8.87 -10.43
N ASN A 127 -5.90 8.21 -11.40
CA ASN A 127 -6.41 7.93 -12.75
C ASN A 127 -6.11 6.49 -13.19
N PRO A 128 -6.72 5.47 -12.57
CA PRO A 128 -6.36 4.06 -12.80
C PRO A 128 -6.64 3.54 -14.21
N THR A 129 -7.44 4.26 -15.01
CA THR A 129 -7.72 3.92 -16.41
C THR A 129 -6.69 4.50 -17.39
N ARG A 130 -5.77 5.34 -16.92
CA ARG A 130 -4.71 5.93 -17.75
C ARG A 130 -3.69 4.85 -18.09
N ARG A 131 -3.31 4.80 -19.37
CA ARG A 131 -2.28 3.87 -19.84
C ARG A 131 -0.95 4.15 -19.15
N TYR A 132 -0.24 3.06 -18.88
CA TYR A 132 1.03 3.05 -18.19
C TYR A 132 2.03 4.11 -18.70
N GLN A 133 2.16 4.21 -20.02
CA GLN A 133 3.15 5.07 -20.68
C GLN A 133 2.84 6.57 -20.55
N THR A 134 1.63 6.94 -20.17
CA THR A 134 1.17 8.34 -20.11
C THR A 134 0.99 8.85 -18.68
N LEU A 135 1.32 8.05 -17.67
CA LEU A 135 1.31 8.47 -16.28
C LEU A 135 2.20 9.71 -16.09
N ARG A 136 1.80 10.64 -15.23
CA ARG A 136 2.52 11.90 -15.00
C ARG A 136 2.99 12.01 -13.55
N SER A 137 4.08 12.74 -13.35
CA SER A 137 4.38 13.29 -12.02
C SER A 137 3.56 14.56 -11.82
N MET A 138 3.05 14.78 -10.61
CA MET A 138 2.31 15.97 -10.25
C MET A 138 2.97 16.63 -9.06
N GLU A 139 3.08 17.95 -9.09
CA GLU A 139 3.79 18.75 -8.08
C GLU A 139 3.19 18.59 -6.67
N VAL A 140 1.88 18.35 -6.59
CA VAL A 140 1.17 18.07 -5.33
C VAL A 140 1.51 16.72 -4.71
N SER A 141 2.14 15.82 -5.47
CA SER A 141 2.52 14.51 -4.95
C SER A 141 3.79 14.64 -4.11
N PRO A 142 3.78 14.16 -2.86
CA PRO A 142 5.01 14.09 -2.09
C PRO A 142 6.02 13.15 -2.77
N GLN A 143 7.31 13.46 -2.70
CA GLN A 143 8.37 12.73 -3.39
C GLN A 143 9.27 12.01 -2.38
N LEU A 144 9.59 10.75 -2.66
CA LEU A 144 10.58 10.01 -1.88
C LEU A 144 11.95 10.69 -2.06
N PRO A 145 12.78 10.75 -1.01
CA PRO A 145 14.08 11.41 -1.06
C PRO A 145 15.16 10.60 -1.81
N ALA A 146 14.87 9.36 -2.19
CA ALA A 146 15.77 8.49 -2.95
C ALA A 146 14.97 7.45 -3.76
N GLY A 147 15.66 6.71 -4.64
CA GLY A 147 15.06 5.64 -5.43
C GLY A 147 14.57 4.45 -4.58
N TYR A 148 13.69 3.62 -5.15
CA TYR A 148 13.02 2.54 -4.41
C TYR A 148 14.00 1.58 -3.73
N VAL A 149 15.12 1.23 -4.37
CA VAL A 149 16.10 0.31 -3.76
C VAL A 149 16.60 0.83 -2.41
N THR A 150 16.97 2.11 -2.36
CA THR A 150 17.38 2.78 -1.12
C THR A 150 16.23 2.84 -0.13
N MET A 151 15.05 3.28 -0.57
CA MET A 151 13.90 3.47 0.32
C MET A 151 13.38 2.15 0.90
N ILE A 152 13.33 1.08 0.11
CA ILE A 152 12.97 -0.28 0.55
C ILE A 152 13.96 -0.75 1.62
N THR A 153 15.26 -0.59 1.38
CA THR A 153 16.30 -0.97 2.34
C THR A 153 16.15 -0.20 3.65
N LEU A 154 15.90 1.11 3.57
CA LEU A 154 15.65 1.95 4.74
C LEU A 154 14.38 1.53 5.49
N ALA A 155 13.31 1.13 4.79
CA ALA A 155 12.04 0.73 5.40
C ALA A 155 12.18 -0.51 6.31
N TYR A 156 13.14 -1.38 6.04
CA TYR A 156 13.49 -2.51 6.90
C TYR A 156 14.22 -2.11 8.19
N ILE A 157 14.64 -0.85 8.33
CA ILE A 157 15.30 -0.29 9.53
C ILE A 157 14.42 0.83 10.10
N PRO A 158 13.37 0.51 10.90
CA PRO A 158 12.34 1.48 11.28
C PRO A 158 12.82 2.78 11.96
N PRO A 159 13.85 2.77 12.83
CA PRO A 159 14.36 4.02 13.42
C PRO A 159 14.95 4.96 12.35
N LEU A 160 15.67 4.42 11.38
CA LEU A 160 16.27 5.21 10.30
C LEU A 160 15.20 5.68 9.32
N TRP A 161 14.27 4.81 8.94
CA TRP A 161 13.09 5.18 8.15
C TRP A 161 12.36 6.37 8.74
N ARG A 162 12.02 6.32 10.04
CA ARG A 162 11.30 7.40 10.72
C ARG A 162 12.09 8.70 10.78
N LYS A 163 13.40 8.62 11.01
CA LYS A 163 14.28 9.80 10.97
C LYS A 163 14.23 10.49 9.61
N VAL A 164 14.15 9.72 8.52
CA VAL A 164 14.11 10.24 7.14
C VAL A 164 12.71 10.69 6.71
N MET A 165 11.65 10.03 7.16
CA MET A 165 10.31 10.22 6.61
C MET A 165 9.34 11.00 7.50
N ASP A 166 9.44 10.94 8.84
CA ASP A 166 8.43 11.52 9.74
C ASP A 166 8.28 13.04 9.54
N HIS A 167 9.40 13.75 9.38
CA HIS A 167 9.38 15.20 9.13
C HIS A 167 8.80 15.52 7.74
N ARG A 168 9.10 14.71 6.72
CA ARG A 168 8.59 14.92 5.36
C ARG A 168 7.08 14.73 5.25
N VAL A 169 6.54 13.79 6.01
CA VAL A 169 5.09 13.60 6.15
C VAL A 169 4.47 14.85 6.77
N LEU A 170 5.10 15.42 7.80
CA LEU A 170 4.61 16.61 8.47
C LEU A 170 4.70 17.85 7.56
N ASP A 171 5.81 18.01 6.84
CA ASP A 171 6.02 19.09 5.86
C ASP A 171 4.97 19.03 4.74
N HIS A 172 4.59 17.83 4.29
CA HIS A 172 3.53 17.65 3.29
C HIS A 172 2.16 18.17 3.76
N TYR A 173 1.92 18.21 5.07
CA TYR A 173 0.69 18.74 5.67
C TYR A 173 0.90 20.13 6.30
N ASP A 174 1.94 20.87 5.89
CA ASP A 174 2.24 22.22 6.38
C ASP A 174 2.37 22.30 7.92
N GLY A 175 2.86 21.23 8.55
CA GLY A 175 2.98 21.17 10.02
C GLY A 175 1.75 20.61 10.75
N ASP A 176 0.65 20.34 10.04
CA ASP A 176 -0.58 19.85 10.68
C ASP A 176 -0.52 18.34 10.97
N ILE A 177 -0.10 18.01 12.19
CA ILE A 177 -0.04 16.64 12.70
C ILE A 177 -1.40 15.95 12.75
N THR A 178 -2.51 16.69 12.76
CA THR A 178 -3.86 16.09 12.88
C THR A 178 -4.27 15.37 11.60
N ARG A 179 -3.70 15.76 10.46
CA ARG A 179 -3.95 15.18 9.13
C ARG A 179 -3.13 13.92 8.86
N VAL A 180 -2.09 13.68 9.65
CA VAL A 180 -1.18 12.54 9.50
C VAL A 180 -1.84 11.23 9.92
N ASN A 181 -1.57 10.15 9.18
CA ASN A 181 -1.96 8.80 9.57
C ASN A 181 -1.10 8.29 10.74
N ILE A 182 -1.61 8.44 11.96
CA ILE A 182 -0.91 8.00 13.17
C ILE A 182 -1.45 6.64 13.64
N GLU A 183 -0.57 5.74 14.05
CA GLU A 183 -0.96 4.46 14.68
C GLU A 183 -1.93 4.74 15.85
N PRO A 184 -3.15 4.16 15.86
CA PRO A 184 -4.20 4.53 16.82
C PRO A 184 -3.76 4.50 18.28
N ARG A 185 -2.96 3.50 18.67
CA ARG A 185 -2.43 3.35 20.04
C ARG A 185 -1.47 4.45 20.48
N ARG A 186 -0.88 5.17 19.52
CA ARG A 186 0.11 6.23 19.76
C ARG A 186 -0.44 7.62 19.45
N ARG A 187 -1.68 7.69 18.94
CA ARG A 187 -2.26 8.92 18.42
C ARG A 187 -2.29 10.03 19.46
N GLU A 188 -2.92 9.78 20.59
CA GLU A 188 -3.02 10.74 21.69
C GLU A 188 -1.65 11.25 22.15
N LYS A 189 -0.71 10.32 22.40
CA LYS A 189 0.66 10.67 22.82
C LYS A 189 1.40 11.51 21.77
N ILE A 190 1.23 11.22 20.49
CA ILE A 190 1.87 11.96 19.40
C ILE A 190 1.23 13.33 19.27
N LEU A 191 -0.10 13.43 19.22
CA LEU A 191 -0.80 14.72 19.15
C LEU A 191 -0.41 15.64 20.32
N ALA A 192 -0.36 15.11 21.55
CA ALA A 192 0.08 15.84 22.73
C ALA A 192 1.51 16.40 22.59
N ARG A 193 2.43 15.65 21.97
CA ARG A 193 3.81 16.12 21.71
C ARG A 193 3.86 17.34 20.78
N TYR A 194 2.88 17.47 19.90
CA TYR A 194 2.76 18.58 18.95
C TYR A 194 1.75 19.65 19.41
N GLY A 195 1.23 19.56 20.64
CA GLY A 195 0.24 20.52 21.16
C GLY A 195 -1.13 20.46 20.46
N ALA A 196 -1.42 19.39 19.73
CA ALA A 196 -2.67 19.20 19.01
C ALA A 196 -3.66 18.35 19.81
N SER A 197 -4.95 18.57 19.61
CA SER A 197 -6.05 17.76 20.16
C SER A 197 -6.61 16.83 19.08
N ASP A 198 -7.19 15.69 19.49
CA ASP A 198 -7.75 14.72 18.53
C ASP A 198 -9.11 15.20 18.00
N PRO A 199 -9.25 15.53 16.70
CA PRO A 199 -10.52 15.95 16.13
C PRO A 199 -11.60 14.86 16.26
N ALA A 200 -11.20 13.59 16.21
CA ALA A 200 -12.13 12.46 16.33
C ALA A 200 -12.68 12.27 17.75
N ALA A 201 -11.99 12.78 18.77
CA ALA A 201 -12.50 12.78 20.14
C ALA A 201 -13.54 13.90 20.38
N ALA A 202 -13.50 14.96 19.55
CA ALA A 202 -14.45 16.07 19.62
C ALA A 202 -15.79 15.77 18.93
N GLU A 203 -15.80 14.94 17.87
CA GLU A 203 -17.01 14.53 17.15
C GLU A 203 -17.85 13.45 17.88
N GLY A 204 -17.33 12.89 18.98
CA GLY A 204 -17.96 11.82 19.76
C GLY A 204 -18.77 12.29 20.99
N LYS A 205 -19.09 13.59 21.09
CA LYS A 205 -19.95 14.17 22.14
C LYS A 205 -21.21 14.78 21.55
#